data_AF-A0A542W2Z1-F1
#
_entry.id   AF-A0A542W2Z1-F1
#
_cell.length_a   1.000
_cell.length_b   1.000
_cell.length_c   1.000
_cell.angle_alpha   90.00
_cell.angle_beta   90.00
_cell.angle_gamma   90.00
#
_symmetry.space_group_name_H-M   'P 1'
#
loop_
_entity.id
_entity.type
_entity.pdbx_description
1 polymer ?
#
loop_
_entity_poly.entity_id
_entity_poly.type
_entity_poly.pdbx_seq_one_letter_code
_entity_poly.pdbx_strand_id
1 'polypeptide(L)'
;MKQSVYRPNHSWFLKFVAALFLGAPLTLGIMGIAGLLCHSEGNPRAISSQFLMWMISPLWVSILSLSGLFRSTRQAWGILAGCNLLVWAIFFLARGFYL
;
A
#
# COMPACT_ATOMS: atom_id res chain seq x y z
N MET A 1 21.65 -35.56 21.42
CA MET A 1 21.15 -34.17 21.39
C MET A 1 20.98 -33.74 19.94
N LYS A 2 19.75 -33.66 19.44
CA LYS A 2 19.48 -33.19 18.08
C LYS A 2 19.69 -31.68 18.06
N GLN A 3 20.69 -31.20 17.32
CA GLN A 3 20.90 -29.77 17.14
C GLN A 3 19.74 -29.22 16.32
N SER A 4 18.81 -28.52 16.97
CA SER A 4 17.82 -27.70 16.29
C SER A 4 18.58 -26.55 15.64
N VAL A 5 18.80 -26.67 14.33
CA VAL A 5 19.25 -25.56 13.49
C VAL A 5 18.31 -24.39 13.78
N TYR A 6 18.79 -23.39 14.53
CA TYR A 6 18.10 -22.14 14.77
C TYR A 6 18.01 -21.44 13.41
N ARG A 7 16.95 -21.72 12.64
CA ARG A 7 16.65 -20.94 11.45
C ARG A 7 16.10 -19.62 11.95
N PRO A 8 16.85 -18.51 11.88
CA PRO A 8 16.29 -17.22 12.25
C PRO A 8 15.01 -17.04 11.44
N ASN A 9 13.92 -16.70 12.13
CA ASN A 9 12.61 -16.49 11.53
C ASN A 9 12.61 -15.16 10.75
N HIS A 10 13.50 -15.03 9.76
CA HIS A 10 13.62 -13.89 8.85
C HIS A 10 12.36 -13.69 8.00
N SER A 11 11.43 -14.64 8.01
CA SER A 11 10.17 -14.53 7.28
C SER A 11 9.38 -13.29 7.68
N TRP A 12 9.47 -12.84 8.94
CA TRP A 12 8.82 -11.61 9.43
C TRP A 12 9.46 -10.35 8.84
N PHE A 13 10.80 -10.25 8.84
CA PHE A 13 11.49 -9.09 8.26
C PHE A 13 11.20 -8.94 6.78
N LEU A 14 11.21 -10.05 6.03
CA LEU A 14 10.87 -10.06 4.61
C LEU A 14 9.41 -9.67 4.33
N LYS A 15 8.47 -9.95 5.24
CA LYS A 15 7.06 -9.48 5.15
C LYS A 15 6.98 -7.98 5.38
N PHE A 16 7.71 -7.47 6.37
CA PHE A 16 7.76 -6.03 6.65
C PHE A 16 8.37 -5.25 5.49
N VAL A 17 9.48 -5.73 4.91
CA VAL A 17 10.09 -5.15 3.71
C VAL A 17 9.11 -5.18 2.52
N ALA A 18 8.36 -6.27 2.34
CA ALA A 18 7.31 -6.34 1.31
C ALA A 18 6.28 -5.22 1.48
N ALA A 19 5.76 -5.07 2.70
CA ALA A 19 4.76 -4.05 3.01
C ALA A 19 5.32 -2.63 2.96
N LEU A 20 6.61 -2.44 3.26
CA LEU A 20 7.27 -1.14 3.14
C LEU A 20 7.39 -0.73 1.67
N PHE A 21 7.96 -1.61 0.84
CA PHE A 21 8.20 -1.33 -0.58
C PHE A 21 6.93 -1.34 -1.43
N LEU A 22 6.01 -2.28 -1.21
CA LEU A 22 4.76 -2.35 -1.98
C LEU A 22 3.63 -1.55 -1.34
N GLY A 23 3.70 -1.24 -0.04
CA GLY A 23 2.72 -0.38 0.60
C GLY A 23 2.82 1.07 0.14
N ALA A 24 4.03 1.58 -0.12
CA ALA A 24 4.22 2.94 -0.64
C ALA A 24 3.46 3.22 -1.96
N PRO A 25 3.67 2.45 -3.05
CA PRO A 25 2.95 2.67 -4.31
C PRO A 25 1.45 2.38 -4.20
N LEU A 26 1.03 1.50 -3.28
CA LEU A 26 -0.38 1.21 -3.03
C LEU A 26 -1.07 2.38 -2.36
N THR A 27 -0.47 2.95 -1.32
CA THR A 27 -0.99 4.15 -0.65
C THR A 27 -1.06 5.33 -1.62
N LEU A 28 -0.02 5.53 -2.44
CA LEU A 28 -0.01 6.57 -3.47
C LEU A 28 -1.12 6.37 -4.51
N GLY A 29 -1.34 5.14 -4.98
CA GLY A 29 -2.40 4.85 -5.93
C GLY A 29 -3.80 5.09 -5.35
N ILE A 30 -4.04 4.67 -4.09
CA ILE A 30 -5.31 4.94 -3.39
C ILE A 30 -5.54 6.45 -3.24
N MET A 31 -4.51 7.20 -2.84
CA MET A 31 -4.58 8.66 -2.74
C MET A 31 -4.81 9.32 -4.09
N GLY A 32 -4.20 8.80 -5.17
CA GLY A 32 -4.40 9.28 -6.53
C GLY A 32 -5.85 9.12 -6.99
N ILE A 33 -6.46 7.95 -6.74
CA ILE A 33 -7.89 7.71 -7.04
C ILE A 33 -8.77 8.65 -6.21
N ALA A 34 -8.49 8.79 -4.91
CA ALA A 34 -9.25 9.68 -4.05
C ALA A 34 -9.13 11.15 -4.47
N GLY A 35 -7.94 11.57 -4.93
CA GLY A 35 -7.72 12.90 -5.52
C GLY A 35 -8.53 13.15 -6.80
N LEU A 36 -8.60 12.14 -7.69
CA LEU A 36 -9.45 12.18 -8.89
C LEU A 36 -10.92 12.32 -8.51
N LEU A 37 -11.42 11.51 -7.57
CA LEU A 37 -12.83 11.54 -7.14
C LEU A 37 -13.21 12.87 -6.46
N CYS A 38 -12.29 13.48 -5.72
CA CYS A 38 -12.54 14.74 -5.04
C CYS A 38 -12.48 15.98 -5.96
N HIS A 39 -12.26 15.83 -7.28
CA HIS A 39 -12.00 16.95 -8.20
C HIS A 39 -11.03 17.98 -7.59
N SER A 40 -9.97 17.48 -6.94
CA SER A 40 -8.97 18.36 -6.34
C SER A 40 -8.15 18.95 -7.48
N GLU A 41 -8.55 20.12 -8.00
CA GLU A 41 -7.94 20.81 -9.15
C GLU A 41 -6.54 21.37 -8.85
N GLY A 42 -5.70 20.62 -8.15
CA GLY A 42 -4.35 21.06 -7.80
C GLY A 42 -4.32 22.24 -6.83
N ASN A 43 -5.43 22.54 -6.13
CA ASN A 43 -5.47 23.58 -5.10
C ASN A 43 -5.11 22.98 -3.73
N PRO A 44 -3.86 23.13 -3.24
CA PRO A 44 -3.41 22.56 -1.96
C PRO A 44 -4.11 23.17 -0.74
N ARG A 45 -4.88 24.24 -0.90
CA ARG A 45 -5.70 24.85 0.17
C ARG A 45 -7.08 24.22 0.33
N ALA A 46 -7.49 23.33 -0.57
CA ALA A 46 -8.75 22.63 -0.38
C ALA A 46 -8.68 21.73 0.86
N ILE A 47 -9.72 21.79 1.70
CA ILE A 47 -9.84 20.98 2.91
C ILE A 47 -9.70 19.49 2.56
N SER A 48 -10.22 19.08 1.40
CA SER A 48 -10.08 17.71 0.86
C SER A 48 -8.63 17.30 0.63
N SER A 49 -7.79 18.20 0.12
CA SER A 49 -6.36 17.92 -0.15
C SER A 49 -5.57 17.80 1.14
N GLN A 50 -5.84 18.66 2.14
CA GLN A 50 -5.21 18.55 3.45
C GLN A 50 -5.61 17.24 4.13
N PHE A 51 -6.90 16.88 4.10
CA PHE A 51 -7.38 15.62 4.64
C PHE A 51 -6.68 14.41 3.99
N LEU A 52 -6.58 14.38 2.65
CA LEU A 52 -5.84 13.34 1.93
C LEU A 52 -4.36 13.26 2.36
N MET A 53 -3.72 14.41 2.58
CA MET A 53 -2.34 14.49 3.02
C MET A 53 -2.14 13.87 4.41
N TRP A 54 -3.08 14.06 5.33
CA TRP A 54 -3.06 13.42 6.64
C TRP A 54 -3.39 11.94 6.59
N MET A 55 -4.23 11.52 5.64
CA MET A 55 -4.66 10.13 5.48
C MET A 55 -3.58 9.21 4.92
N ILE A 56 -2.54 9.74 4.26
CA ILE A 56 -1.46 8.93 3.69
C ILE A 56 -0.69 8.14 4.76
N SER A 57 -0.37 8.78 5.89
CA SER A 57 0.40 8.21 6.99
C SER A 57 -0.34 7.06 7.69
N PRO A 58 -1.60 7.20 8.16
CA PRO A 58 -2.33 6.12 8.80
C PRO A 58 -2.60 4.98 7.83
N LEU A 59 -2.89 5.24 6.54
CA LEU A 59 -3.06 4.17 5.55
C LEU A 59 -1.78 3.35 5.38
N TRP A 60 -0.63 4.02 5.30
CA TRP A 60 0.65 3.33 5.17
C TRP A 60 0.97 2.50 6.42
N VAL A 61 0.74 3.04 7.61
CA VAL A 61 0.91 2.31 8.88
C VAL A 61 -0.06 1.13 9.01
N SER A 62 -1.31 1.26 8.54
CA SER A 62 -2.26 0.15 8.50
C SER A 62 -1.75 -0.98 7.60
N ILE A 63 -1.23 -0.66 6.41
CA ILE A 63 -0.65 -1.67 5.50
C ILE A 63 0.56 -2.37 6.14
N LEU A 64 1.43 -1.62 6.80
CA LEU A 64 2.56 -2.17 7.55
C LEU A 64 2.08 -3.09 8.69
N SER A 65 1.00 -2.72 9.39
CA SER A 65 0.41 -3.55 10.46
C SER A 65 -0.24 -4.83 9.91
N LEU A 66 -0.93 -4.75 8.77
CA LEU A 66 -1.51 -5.92 8.08
C LEU A 66 -0.43 -6.91 7.60
N SER A 67 0.82 -6.46 7.40
CA SER A 67 1.94 -7.33 7.02
C SER A 67 2.18 -8.49 8.00
N GLY A 68 1.82 -8.28 9.28
CA GLY A 68 1.92 -9.28 10.35
C GLY A 68 0.85 -10.37 10.28
N LEU A 69 -0.30 -10.13 9.64
CA LEU A 69 -1.36 -11.12 9.48
C LEU A 69 -1.03 -12.19 8.45
N PHE A 70 -0.08 -11.93 7.53
CA PHE A 70 0.22 -12.90 6.48
C PHE A 70 1.00 -14.09 7.01
N ARG A 71 0.49 -15.29 6.72
CA ARG A 71 1.08 -16.56 7.14
C ARG A 71 2.41 -16.83 6.42
N SER A 72 2.55 -16.36 5.18
CA SER A 72 3.74 -16.55 4.34
C SER A 72 4.24 -15.26 3.68
N THR A 73 5.56 -15.11 3.55
CA THR A 73 6.20 -13.99 2.84
C THR A 73 5.77 -13.93 1.37
N ARG A 74 5.70 -15.08 0.68
CA ARG A 74 5.28 -15.12 -0.73
C ARG A 74 3.84 -14.65 -0.92
N GLN A 75 2.97 -15.01 0.03
CA GLN A 75 1.58 -14.57 0.03
C GLN A 75 1.46 -13.06 0.24
N ALA A 76 2.25 -12.49 1.17
CA ALA A 76 2.29 -11.04 1.38
C ALA A 76 2.69 -10.30 0.09
N TRP A 77 3.79 -10.72 -0.56
CA TRP A 77 4.24 -10.15 -1.83
C TRP A 77 3.19 -10.28 -2.94
N GLY A 78 2.59 -11.47 -3.11
CA GLY A 78 1.58 -11.70 -4.15
C GLY A 78 0.33 -10.85 -3.96
N ILE A 79 -0.18 -10.75 -2.73
CA ILE A 79 -1.37 -9.95 -2.42
C ILE A 79 -1.06 -8.46 -2.58
N LEU A 80 0.04 -7.96 -2.00
CA LEU A 80 0.43 -6.56 -2.12
C LEU A 80 0.68 -6.16 -3.58
N ALA A 81 1.29 -7.04 -4.38
CA ALA A 81 1.55 -6.78 -5.80
C ALA A 81 0.23 -6.79 -6.60
N GLY A 82 -0.65 -7.76 -6.33
CA GLY A 82 -1.97 -7.83 -6.95
C GLY A 82 -2.83 -6.61 -6.62
N CYS A 83 -2.85 -6.17 -5.35
CA CYS A 83 -3.55 -4.96 -4.97
C CYS A 83 -2.93 -3.71 -5.62
N ASN A 84 -1.61 -3.63 -5.75
CA ASN A 84 -0.97 -2.52 -6.48
C ASN A 84 -1.43 -2.47 -7.94
N LEU A 85 -1.37 -3.61 -8.63
CA LEU A 85 -1.82 -3.71 -10.03
C LEU A 85 -3.28 -3.30 -10.17
N LEU A 86 -4.15 -3.75 -9.26
CA LEU A 86 -5.56 -3.42 -9.28
C LEU A 86 -5.82 -1.93 -9.05
N VAL A 87 -5.17 -1.33 -8.03
CA VAL A 87 -5.30 0.10 -7.73
C VAL A 87 -4.81 0.94 -8.90
N TRP A 88 -3.63 0.63 -9.46
CA TRP A 88 -3.10 1.37 -10.60
C TRP A 88 -3.93 1.18 -11.87
N ALA A 89 -4.45 -0.03 -12.11
CA ALA A 89 -5.38 -0.26 -13.22
C ALA A 89 -6.62 0.62 -13.09
N ILE A 90 -7.26 0.66 -11.91
CA ILE A 90 -8.42 1.53 -11.64
C ILE A 90 -8.04 2.99 -11.84
N PHE A 91 -6.88 3.43 -11.33
CA PHE A 91 -6.42 4.80 -11.49
C PHE A 91 -6.27 5.19 -12.96
N PHE A 92 -5.63 4.35 -13.79
CA PHE A 92 -5.48 4.62 -15.22
C PHE A 92 -6.80 4.57 -15.98
N LEU A 93 -7.68 3.61 -15.65
CA LEU A 93 -9.04 3.54 -16.20
C LEU A 93 -9.83 4.81 -15.87
N ALA A 94 -9.90 5.19 -14.60
CA ALA A 94 -10.58 6.39 -14.16
C ALA A 94 -9.99 7.64 -14.86
N ARG A 95 -8.66 7.79 -14.83
CA ARG A 95 -7.99 8.91 -15.51
C ARG A 95 -8.27 8.95 -17.01
N GLY A 96 -8.34 7.80 -17.67
CA GLY A 96 -8.68 7.70 -19.09
C GLY A 96 -10.14 8.05 -19.40
N PHE A 97 -11.08 7.83 -18.48
CA PHE A 97 -12.46 8.30 -18.61
C PHE A 97 -12.63 9.80 -18.34
N TYR A 98 -11.74 10.41 -17.53
CA TYR A 98 -11.78 11.84 -17.19
C TYR A 98 -11.05 12.75 -18.21
N LEU A 99 -10.37 12.18 -19.22
CA LEU A 99 -9.68 12.88 -20.32
C LEU A 99 -10.56 12.90 -21.59
#